data_AF-A0A0F9JU98-F1
#
_entry.id   AF-A0A0F9JU98-F1
#
_cell.length_a   1.000
_cell.length_b   1.000
_cell.length_c   1.000
_cell.angle_alpha   90.00
_cell.angle_beta   90.00
_cell.angle_gamma   90.00
#
_symmetry.space_group_name_H-M   'P 1'
#
loop_
_entity.id
_entity.type
_entity.pdbx_description
1 polymer ?
#
loop_
_entity_poly.entity_id
_entity_poly.type
_entity_poly.pdbx_seq_one_letter_code
_entity_poly.pdbx_strand_id
1 'polypeptide(L)'
;MLTNIRSKIKRRSRMTGGALYDIAIATILVSAILSTIVLSILIHRVSTNLDHLYTQTNQVSGVEYMAELEKKIYTQVIKEAMEFAPKGKSIYQLRGAAQTEAQRVLDRLTKHYRVPRYVIPGIKFRPVLDTTGDAGAVTECDNPKYPIKYMFLNEILFLRNYEEYMHVIIPHEAAHLFVCLRGGYKEYAHGSEWKSVMRDLGFRKPEILHSLDTDPVYQFQYRLGKLFPPHNHPGRPVIM
;
A
#
# COMPACT_ATOMS: atom_id res chain seq x y z
N MET A 1 -34.44 84.13 -3.89
CA MET A 1 -34.30 82.87 -3.12
C MET A 1 -32.84 82.48 -2.79
N LEU A 2 -31.84 83.35 -3.00
CA LEU A 2 -30.40 83.06 -2.74
C LEU A 2 -29.78 83.82 -1.55
N THR A 3 -30.51 84.75 -0.95
CA THR A 3 -30.04 85.53 0.22
C THR A 3 -30.17 84.79 1.55
N ASN A 4 -30.92 83.68 1.59
CA ASN A 4 -31.21 82.94 2.83
C ASN A 4 -30.25 81.76 3.12
N ILE A 5 -29.28 81.49 2.22
CA ILE A 5 -28.28 80.43 2.42
C ILE A 5 -26.98 80.99 3.02
N ARG A 6 -26.62 82.26 2.72
CA ARG A 6 -25.41 82.91 3.25
C ARG A 6 -25.45 83.17 4.76
N SER A 7 -26.63 83.36 5.36
CA SER A 7 -26.75 83.63 6.80
C SER A 7 -26.66 82.37 7.68
N LYS A 8 -26.95 81.17 7.12
CA LYS A 8 -26.79 79.89 7.84
C LYS A 8 -25.34 79.38 7.86
N ILE A 9 -24.52 79.75 6.88
CA ILE A 9 -23.10 79.35 6.84
C ILE A 9 -22.24 80.19 7.80
N LYS A 10 -22.63 81.43 8.10
CA LYS A 10 -21.86 82.34 8.97
C LYS A 10 -22.02 82.08 10.49
N ARG A 11 -22.86 81.12 10.89
CA ARG A 11 -23.08 80.74 12.31
C ARG A 11 -22.24 79.54 12.79
N ARG A 12 -21.34 79.01 11.97
CA ARG A 12 -20.42 77.93 12.35
C ARG A 12 -18.97 78.30 12.05
N SER A 13 -18.36 79.19 12.84
CA SER A 13 -16.88 79.22 12.92
C SER A 13 -16.38 79.95 14.18
N ARG A 14 -16.68 79.41 15.35
CA ARG A 14 -15.83 79.55 16.55
C ARG A 14 -16.00 78.29 17.36
N MET A 15 -15.56 77.16 16.80
CA MET A 15 -15.08 76.09 17.68
C MET A 15 -13.89 76.70 18.42
N THR A 16 -14.00 76.80 19.74
CA THR A 16 -12.88 77.18 20.59
C THR A 16 -11.75 76.16 20.39
N GLY A 17 -10.49 76.57 20.56
CA GLY A 17 -9.34 75.68 20.38
C GLY A 17 -9.45 74.36 21.16
N GLY A 18 -10.15 74.37 22.31
CA GLY A 18 -10.47 73.18 23.10
C GLY A 18 -11.34 72.15 22.36
N ALA A 19 -12.39 72.57 21.65
CA ALA A 19 -13.27 71.63 20.93
C ALA A 19 -12.55 70.94 19.75
N LEU A 20 -11.60 71.60 19.10
CA LEU A 20 -10.77 70.99 18.06
C LEU A 20 -9.76 70.01 18.66
N TYR A 21 -9.21 70.33 19.83
CA TYR A 21 -8.30 69.47 20.58
C TYR A 21 -9.00 68.19 21.07
N ASP A 22 -10.22 68.29 21.60
CA ASP A 22 -11.00 67.14 22.05
C ASP A 22 -11.36 66.18 20.90
N ILE A 23 -11.71 66.72 19.72
CA ILE A 23 -11.96 65.91 18.52
C ILE A 23 -10.68 65.23 18.03
N ALA A 24 -9.54 65.92 18.07
CA ALA A 24 -8.25 65.33 17.70
C ALA A 24 -7.87 64.18 18.63
N ILE A 25 -8.02 64.35 19.95
CA ILE A 25 -7.79 63.29 20.94
C ILE A 25 -8.74 62.11 20.70
N ALA A 26 -10.04 62.37 20.53
CA ALA A 26 -11.01 61.32 20.28
C ALA A 26 -10.69 60.52 19.01
N THR A 27 -10.24 61.19 17.95
CA THR A 27 -9.85 60.54 16.68
C THR A 27 -8.61 59.65 16.86
N ILE A 28 -7.61 60.12 17.59
CA ILE A 28 -6.40 59.34 17.90
C ILE A 28 -6.75 58.11 18.73
N LEU A 29 -7.58 58.27 19.76
CA LEU A 29 -8.02 57.16 20.62
C LEU A 29 -8.81 56.11 19.83
N VAL A 30 -9.76 56.53 18.99
CA VAL A 30 -10.54 55.61 18.14
C VAL A 30 -9.62 54.87 17.15
N SER A 31 -8.67 55.57 16.53
CA SER A 31 -7.70 54.95 15.62
C SER A 31 -6.81 53.91 16.32
N ALA A 32 -6.34 54.20 17.54
CA ALA A 32 -5.55 53.28 18.34
C ALA A 32 -6.35 52.03 18.76
N ILE A 33 -7.62 52.21 19.17
CA ILE A 33 -8.51 51.11 19.52
C ILE A 33 -8.77 50.21 18.30
N LEU A 34 -9.12 50.80 17.16
CA LEU A 34 -9.35 50.05 15.92
C LEU A 34 -8.10 49.28 15.48
N SER A 35 -6.92 49.90 15.55
CA SER A 35 -5.65 49.25 15.22
C SER A 35 -5.37 48.06 16.14
N THR A 36 -5.67 48.19 17.43
CA THR A 36 -5.48 47.11 18.42
C THR A 36 -6.44 45.95 18.15
N ILE A 37 -7.70 46.23 17.81
CA ILE A 37 -8.70 45.21 17.46
C ILE A 37 -8.26 44.46 16.20
N VAL A 38 -7.84 45.17 15.15
CA VAL A 38 -7.36 44.57 13.90
C VAL A 38 -6.14 43.69 14.14
N LEU A 39 -5.18 44.16 14.93
CA LEU A 39 -3.99 43.37 15.30
C LEU A 39 -4.37 42.11 16.08
N SER A 40 -5.32 42.21 17.01
CA SER A 40 -5.81 41.07 17.79
C SER A 40 -6.49 40.02 16.92
N ILE A 41 -7.30 40.44 15.94
CA ILE A 41 -7.94 39.55 14.97
C ILE A 41 -6.88 38.87 14.09
N LEU A 42 -5.86 39.60 13.63
CA LEU A 42 -4.76 39.04 12.84
C LEU A 42 -3.96 38.01 13.63
N ILE A 43 -3.59 38.32 14.87
CA ILE A 43 -2.88 37.40 15.76
C ILE A 43 -3.71 36.14 16.00
N HIS A 44 -5.01 36.28 16.27
CA HIS A 44 -5.90 35.15 16.47
C HIS A 44 -6.02 34.27 15.20
N ARG A 45 -6.14 34.88 14.02
CA ARG A 45 -6.16 34.14 12.74
C ARG A 45 -4.84 33.42 12.45
N VAL A 46 -3.71 34.06 12.73
CA VAL A 46 -2.40 33.43 12.56
C VAL A 46 -2.23 32.26 13.55
N SER A 47 -2.62 32.45 14.82
CA SER A 47 -2.56 31.40 15.84
C SER A 47 -3.44 30.20 15.45
N THR A 48 -4.70 30.43 15.09
CA THR A 48 -5.62 29.35 14.69
C THR A 48 -5.16 28.59 13.45
N ASN A 49 -4.57 29.28 12.47
CA ASN A 49 -3.97 28.63 11.31
C ASN A 49 -2.72 27.83 11.66
N LEU A 50 -1.86 28.34 12.56
CA LEU A 50 -0.69 27.61 13.05
C LEU A 50 -1.10 26.37 13.84
N ASP A 51 -2.13 26.46 14.69
CA ASP A 51 -2.67 25.33 15.43
C ASP A 51 -3.24 24.28 14.46
N HIS A 52 -3.97 24.69 13.42
CA HIS A 52 -4.49 23.76 12.40
C HIS A 52 -3.37 23.06 11.64
N LEU A 53 -2.32 23.79 11.24
CA LEU A 53 -1.15 23.22 10.57
C LEU A 53 -0.39 22.27 11.50
N TYR A 54 -0.17 22.65 12.76
CA TYR A 54 0.48 21.83 13.78
C TYR A 54 -0.29 20.54 14.07
N THR A 55 -1.62 20.64 14.12
CA THR A 55 -2.51 19.49 14.32
C THR A 55 -2.51 18.56 13.10
N GLN A 56 -2.50 19.10 11.87
CA GLN A 56 -2.36 18.30 10.65
C GLN A 56 -1.00 17.59 10.56
N THR A 57 0.09 18.23 10.97
CA THR A 57 1.42 17.62 10.93
C THR A 57 1.65 16.57 12.02
N ASN A 58 0.93 16.68 13.15
CA ASN A 58 1.03 15.72 14.28
C ASN A 58 -0.03 14.62 14.25
N GLN A 59 -0.95 14.61 13.28
CA GLN A 59 -2.05 13.65 13.25
C GLN A 59 -1.74 12.32 12.55
N VAL A 60 -0.65 12.24 11.79
CA VAL A 60 -0.24 10.97 11.19
C VAL A 60 0.84 10.38 12.07
N SER A 61 0.48 9.39 12.87
CA SER A 61 1.46 8.62 13.62
C SER A 61 2.53 8.07 12.67
N GLY A 62 3.77 7.90 13.13
CA GLY A 62 4.82 7.31 12.28
C GLY A 62 4.40 5.97 11.65
N VAL A 63 3.51 5.23 12.31
CA VAL A 63 2.90 3.98 11.81
C VAL A 63 1.98 4.23 10.61
N GLU A 64 1.07 5.20 10.70
CA GLU A 64 0.16 5.53 9.58
C GLU A 64 0.91 6.13 8.39
N TYR A 65 1.95 6.93 8.64
CA TYR A 65 2.80 7.48 7.59
C TYR A 65 3.50 6.36 6.82
N MET A 66 4.10 5.39 7.55
CA MET A 66 4.75 4.24 6.92
C MET A 66 3.76 3.36 6.16
N ALA A 67 2.54 3.16 6.66
CA ALA A 67 1.51 2.40 5.97
C ALA A 67 1.07 3.06 4.65
N GLU A 68 0.88 4.39 4.66
CA GLU A 68 0.50 5.14 3.46
C GLU A 68 1.65 5.22 2.44
N LEU A 69 2.89 5.36 2.93
CA LEU A 69 4.08 5.27 2.09
C LEU A 69 4.21 3.88 1.45
N GLU A 70 4.01 2.82 2.23
CA GLU A 70 4.03 1.44 1.74
C GLU A 70 2.99 1.21 0.65
N LYS A 71 1.76 1.69 0.87
CA LYS A 71 0.68 1.64 -0.13
C LYS A 71 1.02 2.39 -1.41
N LYS A 72 1.60 3.59 -1.32
CA LYS A 72 2.00 4.40 -2.49
C LYS A 72 3.10 3.72 -3.29
N ILE A 73 4.17 3.27 -2.62
CA ILE A 73 5.27 2.54 -3.26
C ILE A 73 4.74 1.25 -3.89
N TYR A 74 3.88 0.52 -3.18
CA TYR A 74 3.29 -0.72 -3.67
C TYR A 74 2.50 -0.51 -4.96
N THR A 75 1.63 0.50 -4.97
CA THR A 75 0.83 0.86 -6.14
C THR A 75 1.71 1.16 -7.35
N GLN A 76 2.82 1.88 -7.13
CA GLN A 76 3.77 2.18 -8.19
C GLN A 76 4.49 0.93 -8.70
N VAL A 77 5.02 0.09 -7.81
CA VAL A 77 5.73 -1.15 -8.21
C VAL A 77 4.79 -2.13 -8.91
N ILE A 78 3.53 -2.24 -8.48
CA ILE A 78 2.53 -3.04 -9.19
C ILE A 78 2.27 -2.50 -10.59
N LYS A 79 2.17 -1.18 -10.76
CA LYS A 79 2.02 -0.57 -12.09
C LYS A 79 3.19 -0.92 -13.00
N GLU A 80 4.42 -0.84 -12.49
CA GLU A 80 5.64 -1.23 -13.21
C GLU A 80 5.63 -2.74 -13.53
N ALA A 81 5.25 -3.60 -12.59
CA ALA A 81 5.19 -5.06 -12.80
C ALA A 81 4.10 -5.47 -13.81
N MET A 82 2.97 -4.77 -13.84
CA MET A 82 1.89 -4.97 -14.82
C MET A 82 2.35 -4.74 -16.27
N GLU A 83 3.48 -4.07 -16.51
CA GLU A 83 4.03 -3.94 -17.86
C GLU A 83 4.51 -5.28 -18.42
N PHE A 84 4.85 -6.23 -17.56
CA PHE A 84 5.35 -7.57 -17.91
C PHE A 84 4.24 -8.62 -17.92
N ALA A 85 3.13 -8.33 -17.26
CA ALA A 85 1.96 -9.19 -17.24
C ALA A 85 1.27 -9.28 -18.61
N PRO A 86 0.46 -10.34 -18.85
CA PRO A 86 -0.31 -10.48 -20.07
C PRO A 86 -1.14 -9.22 -20.41
N LYS A 87 -0.97 -8.71 -21.64
CA LYS A 87 -1.62 -7.47 -22.08
C LYS A 87 -3.14 -7.60 -22.12
N GLY A 88 -3.83 -6.50 -21.81
CA GLY A 88 -5.29 -6.43 -21.83
C GLY A 88 -5.98 -7.17 -20.68
N LYS A 89 -5.23 -7.66 -19.69
CA LYS A 89 -5.77 -8.27 -18.47
C LYS A 89 -5.69 -7.30 -17.29
N SER A 90 -6.76 -7.21 -16.50
CA SER A 90 -6.72 -6.54 -15.21
C SER A 90 -6.02 -7.42 -14.18
N ILE A 91 -5.48 -6.81 -13.13
CA ILE A 91 -4.87 -7.54 -12.00
C ILE A 91 -5.83 -8.57 -11.39
N TYR A 92 -7.13 -8.26 -11.32
CA TYR A 92 -8.16 -9.18 -10.84
C TYR A 92 -8.34 -10.40 -11.74
N GLN A 93 -8.28 -10.21 -13.06
CA GLN A 93 -8.34 -11.32 -14.02
C GLN A 93 -7.11 -12.23 -13.88
N LEU A 94 -5.92 -11.65 -13.68
CA LEU A 94 -4.69 -12.43 -13.47
C LEU A 94 -4.73 -13.23 -12.17
N ARG A 95 -5.18 -12.62 -11.07
CA ARG A 95 -5.39 -13.32 -9.79
C ARG A 95 -6.42 -14.44 -9.91
N GLY A 96 -7.52 -14.21 -10.65
CA GLY A 96 -8.52 -15.22 -10.94
C GLY A 96 -7.97 -16.37 -11.79
N ALA A 97 -7.08 -16.09 -12.73
CA ALA A 97 -6.40 -17.12 -13.52
C ALA A 97 -5.50 -17.99 -12.64
N ALA A 98 -4.74 -17.39 -11.72
CA ALA A 98 -3.92 -18.14 -10.76
C ALA A 98 -4.76 -19.06 -9.87
N GLN A 99 -5.88 -18.55 -9.33
CA GLN A 99 -6.84 -19.35 -8.56
C GLN A 99 -7.39 -20.54 -9.38
N THR A 100 -7.76 -20.26 -10.63
CA THR A 100 -8.28 -21.28 -11.55
C THR A 100 -7.23 -22.37 -11.82
N GLU A 101 -5.98 -21.98 -12.06
CA GLU A 101 -4.90 -22.92 -12.32
C GLU A 101 -4.58 -23.78 -11.09
N ALA A 102 -4.50 -23.17 -9.90
CA ALA A 102 -4.30 -23.92 -8.66
C ALA A 102 -5.42 -24.95 -8.43
N GLN A 103 -6.69 -24.57 -8.65
CA GLN A 103 -7.81 -25.50 -8.57
C GLN A 103 -7.71 -26.60 -9.64
N ARG A 104 -7.32 -26.25 -10.87
CA ARG A 104 -7.15 -27.22 -11.96
C ARG A 104 -6.07 -28.26 -11.62
N VAL A 105 -4.96 -27.83 -11.01
CA VAL A 105 -3.89 -28.73 -10.54
C VAL A 105 -4.43 -29.66 -9.45
N LEU A 106 -5.14 -29.14 -8.44
CA LEU A 106 -5.76 -29.98 -7.41
C LEU A 106 -6.80 -30.95 -7.98
N ASP A 107 -7.63 -30.52 -8.94
CA ASP A 107 -8.62 -31.38 -9.60
C ASP A 107 -7.94 -32.51 -10.38
N ARG A 108 -6.81 -32.24 -11.05
CA ARG A 108 -5.99 -33.28 -11.70
C ARG A 108 -5.44 -34.28 -10.69
N LEU A 109 -4.88 -33.81 -9.57
CA LEU A 109 -4.28 -34.66 -8.54
C LEU A 109 -5.33 -35.50 -7.83
N THR A 110 -6.43 -34.90 -7.41
CA THR A 110 -7.53 -35.60 -6.74
C THR A 110 -8.11 -36.70 -7.62
N LYS A 111 -8.30 -36.41 -8.91
CA LYS A 111 -8.69 -37.43 -9.91
C LYS A 111 -7.64 -38.52 -10.08
N HIS A 112 -6.36 -38.15 -10.23
CA HIS A 112 -5.27 -39.11 -10.43
C HIS A 112 -5.14 -40.09 -9.26
N TYR A 113 -5.17 -39.58 -8.04
CA TYR A 113 -5.03 -40.36 -6.81
C TYR A 113 -6.36 -40.93 -6.29
N ARG A 114 -7.49 -40.69 -6.98
CA ARG A 114 -8.84 -41.17 -6.63
C ARG A 114 -9.25 -40.81 -5.20
N VAL A 115 -8.94 -39.59 -4.78
CA VAL A 115 -9.34 -39.04 -3.47
C VAL A 115 -10.49 -38.05 -3.63
N PRO A 116 -11.24 -37.73 -2.56
CA PRO A 116 -12.25 -36.68 -2.61
C PRO A 116 -11.69 -35.36 -3.17
N ARG A 117 -12.56 -34.61 -3.86
CA ARG A 117 -12.17 -33.33 -4.43
C ARG A 117 -11.81 -32.34 -3.33
N TYR A 118 -10.59 -31.81 -3.41
CA TYR A 118 -10.16 -30.68 -2.60
C TYR A 118 -10.45 -29.36 -3.31
N VAL A 119 -10.85 -28.36 -2.53
CA VAL A 119 -11.12 -27.00 -3.04
C VAL A 119 -10.06 -26.07 -2.47
N ILE A 120 -9.42 -25.28 -3.32
CA ILE A 120 -8.51 -24.24 -2.85
C ILE A 120 -9.32 -23.12 -2.19
N PRO A 121 -9.11 -22.82 -0.90
CA PRO A 121 -9.91 -21.83 -0.18
C PRO A 121 -9.65 -20.39 -0.65
N GLY A 122 -8.56 -20.17 -1.39
CA GLY A 122 -8.19 -18.88 -1.96
C GLY A 122 -6.68 -18.70 -2.00
N ILE A 123 -6.19 -18.00 -3.02
CA ILE A 123 -4.82 -17.50 -3.09
C ILE A 123 -4.75 -16.10 -2.49
N LYS A 124 -3.82 -15.92 -1.55
CA LYS A 124 -3.51 -14.61 -0.95
C LYS A 124 -2.28 -14.04 -1.62
N PHE A 125 -2.43 -12.87 -2.22
CA PHE A 125 -1.35 -12.14 -2.87
C PHE A 125 -0.71 -11.19 -1.86
N ARG A 126 0.61 -11.27 -1.71
CA ARG A 126 1.38 -10.40 -0.81
C ARG A 126 2.51 -9.70 -1.58
N PRO A 127 2.85 -8.44 -1.25
CA PRO A 127 3.95 -7.74 -1.89
C PRO A 127 5.31 -8.44 -1.68
N VAL A 128 5.50 -8.97 -0.46
CA VAL A 128 6.69 -9.69 -0.02
C VAL A 128 6.21 -10.78 0.95
N LEU A 129 6.85 -11.95 0.91
CA LEU A 129 6.64 -13.03 1.88
C LEU A 129 7.64 -12.93 3.04
N ASP A 130 7.52 -13.82 4.02
CA ASP A 130 8.25 -13.71 5.29
C ASP A 130 9.78 -13.84 5.07
N THR A 131 10.21 -14.57 4.04
CA THR A 131 11.59 -14.58 3.58
C THR A 131 11.78 -13.82 2.26
N THR A 132 12.91 -13.11 2.19
CA THR A 132 13.29 -12.32 1.01
C THR A 132 13.49 -13.25 -0.16
N GLY A 133 12.65 -13.12 -1.18
CA GLY A 133 12.75 -13.94 -2.37
C GLY A 133 11.77 -15.10 -2.45
N ASP A 134 10.91 -15.41 -1.47
CA ASP A 134 9.97 -16.51 -1.71
C ASP A 134 9.00 -16.19 -2.86
N ALA A 135 8.81 -17.16 -3.75
CA ALA A 135 7.86 -17.03 -4.85
C ALA A 135 6.42 -17.35 -4.41
N GLY A 136 6.29 -18.35 -3.55
CA GLY A 136 5.02 -18.85 -3.04
C GLY A 136 5.21 -19.56 -1.71
N ALA A 137 4.09 -19.84 -1.05
CA ALA A 137 4.06 -20.68 0.13
C ALA A 137 2.66 -21.28 0.32
N VAL A 138 2.58 -22.39 1.04
CA VAL A 138 1.33 -22.87 1.63
C VAL A 138 1.37 -22.78 3.13
N THR A 139 0.18 -22.68 3.72
CA THR A 139 0.07 -22.73 5.18
C THR A 139 0.49 -24.10 5.69
N GLU A 140 1.31 -24.13 6.75
CA GLU A 140 1.75 -25.36 7.41
C GLU A 140 0.58 -26.31 7.75
N CYS A 141 0.81 -27.59 7.55
CA CYS A 141 -0.25 -28.60 7.58
C CYS A 141 -0.77 -28.90 8.97
N ASP A 142 0.14 -29.01 9.93
CA ASP A 142 -0.21 -29.33 11.30
C ASP A 142 -0.34 -28.09 12.18
N ASN A 143 -0.27 -26.90 11.61
CA ASN A 143 -0.33 -25.66 12.38
C ASN A 143 -1.78 -25.37 12.82
N PRO A 144 -2.10 -25.49 14.13
CA PRO A 144 -3.46 -25.32 14.64
C PRO A 144 -3.94 -23.87 14.54
N LYS A 145 -3.03 -22.90 14.37
CA LYS A 145 -3.35 -21.48 14.16
C LYS A 145 -4.09 -21.24 12.85
N TYR A 146 -3.93 -22.13 11.87
CA TYR A 146 -4.49 -21.98 10.54
C TYR A 146 -5.27 -23.22 10.11
N PRO A 147 -6.55 -23.31 10.52
CA PRO A 147 -7.41 -24.44 10.17
C PRO A 147 -7.75 -24.45 8.67
N ILE A 148 -7.71 -23.29 8.02
CA ILE A 148 -7.88 -23.14 6.56
C ILE A 148 -6.51 -23.04 5.91
N LYS A 149 -6.26 -23.90 4.91
CA LYS A 149 -4.97 -23.98 4.21
C LYS A 149 -4.93 -23.03 3.01
N TYR A 150 -4.33 -21.86 3.20
CA TYR A 150 -4.15 -20.88 2.12
C TYR A 150 -2.86 -21.13 1.34
N MET A 151 -2.90 -20.80 0.06
CA MET A 151 -1.71 -20.55 -0.76
C MET A 151 -1.42 -19.05 -0.76
N PHE A 152 -0.16 -18.70 -0.63
CA PHE A 152 0.35 -17.34 -0.72
C PHE A 152 1.24 -17.22 -1.95
N LEU A 153 1.10 -16.14 -2.70
CA LEU A 153 1.98 -15.82 -3.82
C LEU A 153 2.53 -14.41 -3.64
N ASN A 154 3.80 -14.22 -3.98
CA ASN A 154 4.37 -12.88 -4.10
C ASN A 154 3.77 -12.19 -5.33
N GLU A 155 3.00 -11.13 -5.13
CA GLU A 155 2.26 -10.46 -6.20
C GLU A 155 3.18 -9.75 -7.20
N ILE A 156 4.26 -9.15 -6.69
CA ILE A 156 5.20 -8.41 -7.52
C ILE A 156 5.93 -9.41 -8.45
N LEU A 157 6.39 -10.54 -7.91
CA LEU A 157 7.04 -11.60 -8.68
C LEU A 157 6.07 -12.32 -9.62
N PHE A 158 4.82 -12.54 -9.19
CA PHE A 158 3.78 -13.14 -10.01
C PHE A 158 3.53 -12.34 -11.29
N LEU A 159 3.41 -11.02 -11.17
CA LEU A 159 3.19 -10.16 -12.33
C LEU A 159 4.43 -10.09 -13.22
N ARG A 160 5.62 -10.09 -12.62
CA ARG A 160 6.89 -10.02 -13.35
C ARG A 160 7.23 -11.33 -14.10
N ASN A 161 6.87 -12.47 -13.53
CA ASN A 161 7.26 -13.79 -13.99
C ASN A 161 6.03 -14.68 -14.24
N TYR A 162 5.00 -14.11 -14.88
CA TYR A 162 3.67 -14.72 -14.99
C TYR A 162 3.69 -16.16 -15.50
N GLU A 163 4.40 -16.44 -16.59
CA GLU A 163 4.47 -17.79 -17.18
C GLU A 163 5.10 -18.81 -16.21
N GLU A 164 6.18 -18.44 -15.53
CA GLU A 164 6.84 -19.31 -14.54
C GLU A 164 5.90 -19.60 -13.37
N TYR A 165 5.12 -18.61 -12.94
CA TYR A 165 4.12 -18.82 -11.90
C TYR A 165 3.01 -19.78 -12.33
N MET A 166 2.46 -19.59 -13.53
CA MET A 166 1.35 -20.40 -14.02
C MET A 166 1.77 -21.85 -14.28
N HIS A 167 3.01 -22.08 -14.71
CA HIS A 167 3.47 -23.39 -15.14
C HIS A 167 4.36 -24.13 -14.15
N VAL A 168 4.93 -23.44 -13.16
CA VAL A 168 5.89 -24.02 -12.22
C VAL A 168 5.49 -23.74 -10.77
N ILE A 169 5.44 -22.48 -10.35
CA ILE A 169 5.23 -22.11 -8.94
C ILE A 169 3.85 -22.53 -8.43
N ILE A 170 2.77 -22.25 -9.18
CA ILE A 170 1.40 -22.62 -8.76
C ILE A 170 1.25 -24.14 -8.68
N PRO A 171 1.70 -24.94 -9.67
CA PRO A 171 1.73 -26.39 -9.53
C PRO A 171 2.53 -26.90 -8.33
N HIS A 172 3.68 -26.26 -8.04
CA HIS A 172 4.54 -26.60 -6.89
C HIS A 172 3.83 -26.37 -5.55
N GLU A 173 3.25 -25.18 -5.36
CA GLU A 173 2.49 -24.87 -4.14
C GLU A 173 1.21 -25.71 -4.02
N ALA A 174 0.53 -25.97 -5.14
CA ALA A 174 -0.64 -26.86 -5.15
C ALA A 174 -0.27 -28.31 -4.78
N ALA A 175 0.93 -28.77 -5.14
CA ALA A 175 1.44 -30.08 -4.72
C ALA A 175 1.68 -30.15 -3.20
N HIS A 176 2.26 -29.10 -2.60
CA HIS A 176 2.36 -28.99 -1.14
C HIS A 176 0.99 -29.08 -0.47
N LEU A 177 0.04 -28.28 -0.94
CA LEU A 177 -1.33 -28.29 -0.42
C LEU A 177 -2.01 -29.65 -0.60
N PHE A 178 -1.77 -30.35 -1.71
CA PHE A 178 -2.35 -31.66 -1.94
C PHE A 178 -1.81 -32.73 -0.97
N VAL A 179 -0.48 -32.78 -0.78
CA VAL A 179 0.17 -33.66 0.21
C VAL A 179 -0.37 -33.38 1.61
N CYS A 180 -0.56 -32.10 1.93
CA CYS A 180 -1.12 -31.61 3.18
C CYS A 180 -2.49 -32.22 3.46
N LEU A 181 -3.41 -32.05 2.51
CA LEU A 181 -4.81 -32.45 2.65
C LEU A 181 -4.99 -33.97 2.65
N ARG A 182 -4.00 -34.71 2.17
CA ARG A 182 -3.96 -36.18 2.25
C ARG A 182 -3.37 -36.71 3.57
N GLY A 183 -2.84 -35.84 4.43
CA GLY A 183 -2.20 -36.22 5.69
C GLY A 183 -0.75 -36.69 5.54
N GLY A 184 -0.05 -36.24 4.49
CA GLY A 184 1.25 -36.74 4.03
C GLY A 184 2.51 -36.09 4.61
N TYR A 185 2.42 -35.10 5.50
CA TYR A 185 3.61 -34.38 6.02
C TYR A 185 4.44 -35.20 7.04
N LYS A 186 4.51 -36.52 6.89
CA LYS A 186 5.44 -37.36 7.66
C LYS A 186 6.90 -37.12 7.25
N GLU A 187 7.14 -36.62 6.04
CA GLU A 187 8.45 -36.22 5.53
C GLU A 187 8.45 -34.72 5.23
N TYR A 188 9.61 -34.06 5.37
CA TYR A 188 9.86 -32.63 5.12
C TYR A 188 9.10 -32.06 3.91
N ALA A 189 8.87 -30.74 3.87
CA ALA A 189 8.05 -30.06 2.84
C ALA A 189 8.24 -30.58 1.40
N HIS A 190 9.48 -30.87 0.96
CA HIS A 190 9.79 -31.41 -0.37
C HIS A 190 10.28 -32.88 -0.34
N GLY A 191 9.69 -33.69 0.54
CA GLY A 191 10.00 -35.11 0.78
C GLY A 191 9.62 -36.05 -0.37
N SER A 192 9.67 -37.36 -0.15
CA SER A 192 9.44 -38.36 -1.21
C SER A 192 8.03 -38.29 -1.78
N GLU A 193 7.03 -38.05 -0.94
CA GLU A 193 5.62 -37.90 -1.35
C GLU A 193 5.44 -36.70 -2.28
N TRP A 194 5.92 -35.52 -1.88
CA TRP A 194 5.85 -34.31 -2.69
C TRP A 194 6.56 -34.49 -4.03
N LYS A 195 7.77 -35.09 -4.04
CA LYS A 195 8.50 -35.39 -5.29
C LYS A 195 7.72 -36.34 -6.20
N SER A 196 6.96 -37.28 -5.63
CA SER A 196 6.10 -38.17 -6.41
C SER A 196 4.95 -37.39 -7.06
N VAL A 197 4.25 -36.57 -6.28
CA VAL A 197 3.16 -35.71 -6.76
C VAL A 197 3.63 -34.81 -7.90
N MET A 198 4.81 -34.18 -7.76
CA MET A 198 5.38 -33.35 -8.82
C MET A 198 5.71 -34.13 -10.08
N ARG A 199 6.24 -35.36 -9.97
CA ARG A 199 6.45 -36.22 -11.15
C ARG A 199 5.14 -36.55 -11.86
N ASP A 200 4.08 -36.83 -11.10
CA ASP A 200 2.75 -37.12 -11.65
C ASP A 200 2.09 -35.89 -12.30
N LEU A 201 2.49 -34.68 -11.89
CA LEU A 201 2.12 -33.45 -12.57
C LEU A 201 2.84 -33.25 -13.90
N GLY A 202 3.95 -33.96 -14.14
CA GLY A 202 4.76 -33.93 -15.36
C GLY A 202 6.18 -33.42 -15.17
N PHE A 203 6.60 -33.08 -13.95
CA PHE A 203 7.93 -32.55 -13.69
C PHE A 203 8.96 -33.67 -13.61
N ARG A 204 9.79 -33.82 -14.65
CA ARG A 204 10.83 -34.87 -14.74
C ARG A 204 11.87 -34.74 -13.62
N LYS A 205 12.19 -33.52 -13.23
CA LYS A 205 13.04 -33.18 -12.09
C LYS A 205 12.27 -32.12 -11.27
N PRO A 206 11.70 -32.48 -10.12
CA PRO A 206 11.05 -31.53 -9.25
C PRO A 206 12.13 -30.67 -8.58
N GLU A 207 12.41 -29.53 -9.19
CA GLU A 207 13.31 -28.52 -8.65
C GLU A 207 12.61 -27.80 -7.50
N ILE A 208 13.35 -27.58 -6.41
CA ILE A 208 12.87 -26.86 -5.22
C ILE A 208 13.23 -25.38 -5.26
N LEU A 209 13.87 -24.96 -6.35
CA LEU A 209 14.56 -23.70 -6.50
C LEU A 209 14.28 -23.20 -7.92
N HIS A 210 13.88 -21.95 -8.05
CA HIS A 210 13.40 -21.34 -9.29
C HIS A 210 14.19 -20.09 -9.62
N SER A 211 14.62 -19.95 -10.87
CA SER A 211 15.33 -18.75 -11.34
C SER A 211 14.31 -17.71 -11.81
N LEU A 212 14.02 -16.74 -10.94
CA LEU A 212 13.03 -15.70 -11.18
C LEU A 212 13.70 -14.33 -11.28
N ASP A 213 13.13 -13.42 -12.08
CA ASP A 213 13.52 -12.02 -12.03
C ASP A 213 12.93 -11.38 -10.78
N THR A 214 13.80 -11.14 -9.78
CA THR A 214 13.43 -10.62 -8.47
C THR A 214 13.73 -9.14 -8.27
N ASP A 215 14.32 -8.47 -9.27
CA ASP A 215 14.68 -7.05 -9.18
C ASP A 215 13.53 -6.19 -8.65
N PRO A 216 12.25 -6.39 -9.06
CA PRO A 216 11.15 -5.56 -8.57
C PRO A 216 10.88 -5.69 -7.06
N VAL A 217 11.11 -6.87 -6.46
CA VAL A 217 10.94 -7.07 -5.01
C VAL A 217 12.04 -6.35 -4.24
N TYR A 218 13.29 -6.48 -4.69
CA TYR A 218 14.41 -5.76 -4.10
C TYR A 218 14.21 -4.25 -4.18
N GLN A 219 13.75 -3.75 -5.34
CA GLN A 219 13.41 -2.33 -5.49
C GLN A 219 12.30 -1.89 -4.53
N PHE A 220 11.24 -2.69 -4.38
CA PHE A 220 10.16 -2.40 -3.44
C PHE A 220 10.68 -2.27 -2.00
N GLN A 221 11.48 -3.23 -1.55
CA GLN A 221 12.04 -3.22 -0.19
C GLN A 221 13.06 -2.09 0.02
N TYR A 222 13.88 -1.79 -0.99
CA TYR A 222 14.81 -0.66 -0.96
C TYR A 222 14.06 0.68 -0.86
N ARG A 223 13.01 0.90 -1.67
CA ARG A 223 12.19 2.12 -1.62
C ARG A 223 11.49 2.29 -0.25
N LEU A 224 11.22 1.20 0.47
CA LEU A 224 10.69 1.22 1.84
C LEU A 224 11.74 1.44 2.93
N GLY A 225 13.03 1.54 2.58
CA GLY A 225 14.12 1.58 3.54
C GLY A 225 14.29 0.28 4.34
N LYS A 226 13.70 -0.84 3.87
CA LYS A 226 13.79 -2.16 4.51
C LYS A 226 15.07 -2.93 4.10
N LEU A 227 15.76 -2.46 3.06
CA LEU A 227 17.08 -2.95 2.64
C LEU A 227 18.03 -1.76 2.43
N PHE A 228 19.31 -1.95 2.74
CA PHE A 228 20.38 -1.04 2.30
C PHE A 228 20.52 -1.10 0.76
N PRO A 229 21.03 -0.05 0.08
CA PRO A 229 21.14 -0.02 -1.39
C PRO A 229 21.86 -1.26 -1.94
N PRO A 230 21.49 -1.71 -3.15
CA PRO A 230 21.74 -3.07 -3.60
C PRO A 230 23.23 -3.42 -3.56
N HIS A 231 23.58 -4.42 -2.75
CA HIS A 231 24.80 -5.17 -2.96
C HIS A 231 24.59 -6.07 -4.18
N ASN A 232 25.17 -5.66 -5.31
CA ASN A 232 25.53 -6.42 -6.50
C ASN A 232 25.09 -7.90 -6.56
N HIS A 233 23.84 -8.17 -6.93
CA HIS A 233 23.51 -9.39 -7.68
C HIS A 233 22.47 -9.09 -8.77
N PRO A 234 22.84 -8.35 -9.83
CA PRO A 234 22.03 -8.30 -11.04
C PRO A 234 21.91 -9.72 -11.62
N GLY A 235 20.69 -10.23 -11.72
CA GLY A 235 20.43 -11.57 -12.26
C GLY A 235 19.04 -12.09 -11.89
N ARG A 236 18.73 -13.30 -12.34
CA ARG A 236 17.58 -14.07 -11.85
C ARG A 236 18.05 -14.93 -10.67
N PRO A 237 18.07 -14.42 -9.42
CA PRO A 237 18.47 -15.24 -8.30
C PRO A 237 17.54 -16.44 -8.19
N VAL A 238 18.14 -17.51 -7.69
CA VAL A 238 17.46 -18.77 -7.49
C VAL A 238 16.74 -18.69 -6.15
N ILE A 239 15.42 -18.76 -6.18
CA ILE A 239 14.56 -18.61 -5.00
C ILE A 239 13.72 -19.86 -4.75
N MET A 240 13.40 -20.11 -3.48
CA MET A 240 12.66 -21.30 -3.01
C MET A 240 11.14 -21.11 -3.12
#